data_AF-A0A519LI71-F1
#
_entry.id   AF-A0A519LI71-F1
#
_cell.length_a   1.000
_cell.length_b   1.000
_cell.length_c   1.000
_cell.angle_alpha   90.00
_cell.angle_beta   90.00
_cell.angle_gamma   90.00
#
_symmetry.space_group_name_H-M   'P 1'
#
loop_
_entity.id
_entity.type
_entity.pdbx_description
1 polymer ?
#
loop_
_entity_poly.entity_id
_entity_poly.type
_entity_poly.pdbx_seq_one_letter_code
_entity_poly.pdbx_strand_id
1 'polypeptide(L)'
;FSGISDFGFKNQICRAVVSISNNIAEGFDRSSDADFSRFLYIAIASCSEVKSMIYLANRLNYIETEQATEILSSCNEVSKIIRGFIKAIKKE
;
A
#
# COMPACT_ATOMS: atom_id res chain seq x y z
N PHE A 1 1.28 -10.69 12.42
CA PHE A 1 0.86 -11.97 11.82
C PHE A 1 1.84 -13.14 12.04
N SER A 2 2.86 -13.07 12.89
CA SER A 2 3.79 -14.22 13.07
C SER A 2 3.12 -15.49 13.63
N GLY A 3 2.08 -15.33 14.46
CA GLY A 3 1.36 -16.43 15.10
C GLY A 3 0.26 -17.11 14.28
N ILE A 4 -0.07 -16.65 13.06
CA ILE A 4 -1.11 -17.29 12.23
C ILE A 4 -0.50 -18.35 11.29
N SER A 5 -1.20 -19.47 11.08
CA SER A 5 -0.76 -20.56 10.21
C SER A 5 -1.10 -20.35 8.73
N ASP A 6 -1.88 -19.33 8.38
CA ASP A 6 -2.15 -18.98 6.99
C ASP A 6 -0.94 -18.30 6.34
N PHE A 7 -0.06 -19.12 5.77
CA PHE A 7 1.14 -18.66 5.06
C PHE A 7 0.81 -17.93 3.77
N GLY A 8 -0.30 -18.26 3.10
CA GLY A 8 -0.72 -17.60 1.87
C GLY A 8 -1.08 -16.14 2.13
N PHE A 9 -1.90 -15.89 3.15
CA PHE A 9 -2.22 -14.55 3.62
C PHE A 9 -0.97 -13.77 4.03
N LYS A 10 -0.12 -14.36 4.89
CA LYS A 10 1.11 -13.70 5.38
C LYS A 10 2.02 -13.27 4.23
N ASN A 11 2.28 -14.18 3.29
CA ASN A 11 3.15 -13.89 2.16
C ASN A 11 2.56 -12.80 1.26
N GLN A 12 1.26 -12.86 1.00
CA GLN A 12 0.62 -11.88 0.12
C GLN A 12 0.60 -10.48 0.73
N ILE A 13 0.28 -10.33 2.02
CA ILE A 13 0.26 -9.01 2.65
C ILE A 13 1.67 -8.41 2.78
N CYS A 14 2.68 -9.23 3.10
CA CYS A 14 4.07 -8.78 3.12
C CYS A 14 4.52 -8.28 1.75
N ARG A 15 4.20 -9.02 0.68
CA ARG A 15 4.52 -8.60 -0.70
C ARG A 15 3.80 -7.31 -1.09
N ALA A 16 2.52 -7.17 -0.76
CA ALA A 16 1.75 -5.97 -1.06
C ALA A 16 2.32 -4.74 -0.34
N VAL A 17 2.68 -4.85 0.95
CA VAL A 17 3.31 -3.76 1.71
C VAL A 17 4.65 -3.34 1.10
N VAL A 18 5.55 -4.30 0.83
CA VAL A 18 6.87 -4.01 0.23
C VAL A 18 6.73 -3.43 -1.18
N SER A 19 5.72 -3.86 -1.94
CA SER A 19 5.44 -3.33 -3.28
C SER A 19 5.14 -1.83 -3.28
N ILE A 20 4.56 -1.28 -2.21
CA ILE A 20 4.29 0.17 -2.09
C ILE A 20 5.61 0.96 -2.18
N SER A 21 6.59 0.64 -1.32
CA SER A 21 7.87 1.33 -1.29
C SER A 21 8.70 1.06 -2.54
N ASN A 22 8.68 -0.19 -3.04
CA ASN A 22 9.45 -0.56 -4.23
C ASN A 22 8.96 0.19 -5.47
N ASN A 23 7.65 0.32 -5.68
CA ASN A 23 7.13 1.07 -6.81
C ASN A 23 7.45 2.57 -6.71
N ILE A 24 7.45 3.16 -5.50
CA ILE A 24 7.87 4.56 -5.33
C ILE A 24 9.33 4.73 -5.74
N ALA A 25 10.23 3.86 -5.25
CA ALA A 25 11.66 3.93 -5.57
C ALA A 25 11.94 3.67 -7.06
N GLU A 26 11.30 2.65 -7.65
CA GLU A 26 11.46 2.33 -9.07
C GLU A 26 10.89 3.44 -9.98
N GLY A 27 9.79 4.06 -9.56
CA GLY A 27 9.21 5.19 -10.27
C GLY A 27 10.10 6.43 -10.24
N PHE A 28 10.77 6.69 -9.12
CA PHE A 28 11.63 7.85 -8.94
C PHE A 28 12.83 7.85 -9.89
N ASP A 29 13.32 6.66 -10.27
CA ASP A 29 14.43 6.49 -11.21
C ASP A 29 13.99 6.57 -12.69
N ARG A 30 12.72 6.88 -12.96
CA ARG A 30 12.20 7.03 -14.33
C ARG A 30 12.51 8.41 -14.90
N SER A 31 12.61 8.47 -16.23
CA SER A 31 13.08 9.65 -16.97
C SER A 31 12.04 10.77 -17.14
N SER A 32 10.80 10.58 -16.69
CA SER A 32 9.73 11.57 -16.82
C SER A 32 8.74 11.53 -15.66
N ASP A 33 8.13 12.68 -15.35
CA ASP A 33 7.09 12.78 -14.32
C ASP A 33 5.83 11.98 -14.68
N ALA A 34 5.57 11.79 -15.98
CA ALA A 34 4.50 10.93 -16.47
C ALA A 34 4.74 9.46 -16.10
N ASP A 35 5.96 8.96 -16.33
CA ASP A 35 6.35 7.60 -15.94
C ASP A 35 6.40 7.44 -14.42
N PHE A 36 6.99 8.40 -13.70
CA PHE A 36 7.02 8.35 -12.25
C PHE A 36 5.60 8.30 -11.67
N SER A 37 4.70 9.15 -12.17
CA SER A 37 3.28 9.14 -11.78
C SER A 37 2.62 7.77 -11.97
N ARG A 38 2.94 7.04 -13.05
CA ARG A 38 2.41 5.69 -13.29
C ARG A 38 2.81 4.73 -12.16
N PHE A 39 4.08 4.73 -11.77
CA PHE A 39 4.57 3.93 -10.65
C PHE A 39 3.96 4.32 -9.31
N LEU A 40 3.75 5.62 -9.07
CA LEU A 40 3.05 6.09 -7.88
C LEU A 40 1.58 5.60 -7.82
N TYR A 41 0.90 5.48 -8.97
CA TYR A 41 -0.42 4.83 -9.00
C TYR A 41 -0.37 3.34 -8.71
N ILE A 42 0.69 2.63 -9.14
CA ILE A 42 0.90 1.21 -8.78
C ILE A 42 1.11 1.09 -7.26
N ALA A 43 1.89 1.99 -6.65
CA ALA A 43 2.06 2.04 -5.19
C ALA A 43 0.72 2.25 -4.46
N ILE A 44 -0.16 3.13 -4.96
CA ILE A 44 -1.53 3.30 -4.43
C ILE A 44 -2.37 2.02 -4.60
N ALA A 45 -2.22 1.30 -5.71
CA ALA A 45 -2.92 0.03 -5.94
C ALA A 45 -2.46 -1.03 -4.94
N SER A 46 -1.15 -1.19 -4.71
CA SER A 46 -0.62 -2.07 -3.66
C SER A 46 -1.10 -1.67 -2.26
N CYS A 47 -1.19 -0.37 -1.95
CA CYS A 47 -1.75 0.11 -0.70
C CYS A 47 -3.24 -0.25 -0.54
N SER A 48 -4.00 -0.22 -1.65
CA SER A 48 -5.41 -0.64 -1.66
C SER A 48 -5.58 -2.14 -1.46
N GLU A 49 -4.65 -2.94 -1.98
CA GLU A 49 -4.58 -4.38 -1.71
C GLU A 49 -4.34 -4.66 -0.23
N VAL A 50 -3.38 -3.97 0.40
CA VAL A 50 -3.15 -4.08 1.86
C VAL A 50 -4.43 -3.77 2.63
N LYS A 51 -5.15 -2.69 2.30
CA LYS A 51 -6.44 -2.38 2.95
C LYS A 51 -7.45 -3.51 2.83
N SER A 52 -7.62 -4.05 1.62
CA SER A 52 -8.52 -5.19 1.38
C SER A 52 -8.15 -6.40 2.27
N MET A 53 -6.86 -6.72 2.33
CA MET A 53 -6.36 -7.81 3.16
C MET A 53 -6.52 -7.55 4.66
N ILE A 54 -6.41 -6.31 5.13
CA ILE A 54 -6.66 -5.95 6.53
C ILE A 54 -8.15 -6.11 6.89
N TYR A 55 -9.07 -5.74 6.00
CA TYR A 55 -10.49 -6.05 6.19
C TYR A 55 -10.77 -7.56 6.23
N LEU A 56 -10.04 -8.35 5.45
CA LEU A 56 -10.14 -9.82 5.51
C LEU A 56 -9.55 -10.36 6.81
N ALA A 57 -8.37 -9.88 7.23
CA ALA A 57 -7.71 -10.28 8.47
C ALA A 57 -8.60 -10.05 9.69
N ASN A 58 -9.27 -8.90 9.77
CA ASN A 58 -10.21 -8.62 10.85
C ASN A 58 -11.41 -9.60 10.82
N ARG A 59 -11.97 -9.88 9.64
CA ARG A 59 -13.07 -10.85 9.47
C ARG A 59 -12.68 -12.29 9.83
N LEU A 60 -11.42 -12.64 9.65
CA LEU A 60 -10.86 -13.95 10.03
C LEU A 60 -10.34 -13.97 11.48
N ASN A 61 -10.52 -12.90 12.25
CA ASN A 61 -9.97 -12.73 13.60
C ASN A 61 -8.45 -12.92 13.68
N TYR A 62 -7.71 -12.53 12.63
CA TYR A 62 -6.24 -12.57 12.61
C TYR A 62 -5.61 -11.36 13.33
N ILE A 63 -6.38 -10.30 13.52
CA ILE A 63 -6.04 -9.06 14.21
C ILE A 63 -7.29 -8.49 14.89
N GLU A 64 -7.08 -7.65 15.90
CA GLU A 64 -8.15 -6.92 16.56
C GLU A 64 -8.67 -5.76 15.71
N THR A 65 -9.91 -5.35 15.96
CA THR A 65 -10.54 -4.24 15.21
C THR A 65 -9.80 -2.90 15.39
N GLU A 66 -9.21 -2.66 16.56
CA GLU A 66 -8.37 -1.47 16.82
C GLU A 66 -7.13 -1.46 15.92
N GLN A 67 -6.38 -2.57 15.89
CA GLN A 67 -5.21 -2.73 15.01
C GLN A 67 -5.58 -2.60 13.53
N ALA A 68 -6.70 -3.20 13.11
CA ALA A 68 -7.19 -3.05 11.75
C ALA A 68 -7.46 -1.57 11.42
N THR A 69 -8.09 -0.84 12.34
CA THR A 69 -8.41 0.59 12.18
C THR A 69 -7.15 1.44 12.05
N GLU A 70 -6.15 1.21 12.88
CA GLU A 70 -4.85 1.90 12.82
C GLU A 70 -4.17 1.69 11.47
N ILE A 71 -4.05 0.42 11.02
CA ILE A 71 -3.40 0.10 9.75
C ILE A 71 -4.16 0.71 8.57
N LEU A 72 -5.50 0.66 8.58
CA LEU A 72 -6.33 1.27 7.54
C LEU A 72 -6.14 2.80 7.50
N SER A 73 -6.03 3.45 8.66
CA SER A 73 -5.72 4.88 8.77
C SER A 73 -4.36 5.20 8.14
N SER A 74 -3.31 4.44 8.48
CA SER A 74 -1.98 4.60 7.87
C SER A 74 -2.00 4.42 6.36
N CYS A 75 -2.72 3.42 5.85
CA CYS A 75 -2.86 3.19 4.41
C CYS A 75 -3.55 4.37 3.70
N ASN A 76 -4.57 4.98 4.34
CA ASN A 76 -5.25 6.14 3.81
C ASN A 76 -4.32 7.37 3.78
N GLU A 77 -3.52 7.58 4.82
CA GLU A 77 -2.54 8.67 4.86
C GLU A 77 -1.46 8.51 3.80
N VAL A 78 -0.88 7.31 3.65
CA VAL A 78 0.08 6.98 2.57
C VAL A 78 -0.54 7.26 1.20
N SER A 79 -1.77 6.80 0.96
CA SER A 79 -2.47 7.05 -0.31
C SER A 79 -2.68 8.54 -0.57
N LYS A 80 -3.00 9.32 0.46
CA LYS A 80 -3.21 10.77 0.38
C LYS A 80 -1.91 11.50 0.05
N ILE A 81 -0.81 11.14 0.72
CA ILE A 81 0.53 11.69 0.45
C ILE A 81 0.92 11.43 -1.00
N ILE A 82 0.81 10.18 -1.46
CA ILE A 82 1.18 9.82 -2.85
C ILE A 82 0.32 10.59 -3.86
N ARG A 83 -1.00 10.71 -3.63
CA ARG A 83 -1.88 11.50 -4.52
C ARG A 83 -1.51 12.99 -4.54
N GLY A 84 -1.19 13.55 -3.39
CA GLY A 84 -0.69 14.93 -3.28
C GLY A 84 0.59 15.12 -4.07
N PHE A 85 1.50 14.15 -3.99
CA PHE A 85 2.76 14.19 -4.72
C PHE A 85 2.58 14.04 -6.23
N ILE A 86 1.74 13.10 -6.69
CA ILE A 86 1.36 12.99 -8.12
C ILE A 86 0.83 14.33 -8.65
N LYS A 87 -0.03 15.01 -7.87
CA LYS A 87 -0.57 16.32 -8.26
C LYS A 87 0.51 17.41 -8.34
N ALA A 88 1.53 17.33 -7.50
CA ALA A 88 2.64 18.29 -7.50
C ALA A 88 3.54 18.11 -8.74
N ILE A 89 3.90 16.87 -9.09
CA ILE A 89 4.80 16.59 -10.22
C ILE A 89 4.12 16.68 -11.59
N LYS A 90 2.80 16.49 -11.67
CA LYS A 90 2.04 16.66 -12.94
C LYS A 90 1.74 18.11 -13.32
N LYS A 91 2.11 19.07 -12.48
CA LYS A 91 1.72 20.47 -12.66
C LYS A 91 2.76 21.18 -13.54
N GLU A 92 2.64 20.97 -14.85
CA GLU A 92 3.11 21.83 -15.93
C GLU A 92 1.92 22.34 -16.75
#